data_AF-A0A9P6BDQ0-F1
#
_entry.id   AF-A0A9P6BDQ0-F1
#
_cell.length_a   1.000
_cell.length_b   1.000
_cell.length_c   1.000
_cell.angle_alpha   90.00
_cell.angle_beta   90.00
_cell.angle_gamma   90.00
#
_symmetry.space_group_name_H-M   'P 1'
#
loop_
_entity.id
_entity.type
_entity.pdbx_description
1 polymer ?
#
loop_
_entity_poly.entity_id
_entity_poly.type
_entity_poly.pdbx_seq_one_letter_code
_entity_poly.pdbx_strand_id
1 'polypeptide(L)'
;MADTSYIVKDTPNKGRGMFATRDIKRGECVIAESPLVYVSLNSLAENSAAVEALSKKNKKYFYALHNAFADELSQDAGIIRTNALPLGPESSDGAVYRVISRINHSCAPNANQKWNDRTNKEYIYAIKDIPEGGEILITYTSPVMTRAHRQKDLQEKFRFTCRCEVCDVESSEEYDAAVRRIDQCSELIQPCISRRDPRKAIGYVREILALLDKIGGWGKIPYYDEAFQICAQYSDYMQAKKWADLMLESYRIEEGEDDEVYEEYLAYSQNPRSFERAGIAGYVNLDGA
;
A
#
# COMPACT_ATOMS: atom_id res chain seq x y z
N MET A 1 8.62 28.70 -11.36
CA MET A 1 8.53 27.50 -10.51
C MET A 1 8.09 26.39 -11.43
N ALA A 2 8.78 25.25 -11.47
CA ALA A 2 8.34 24.13 -12.29
C ALA A 2 6.88 23.80 -11.93
N ASP A 3 6.05 23.58 -12.93
CA ASP A 3 4.64 23.25 -12.78
C ASP A 3 4.55 21.84 -12.16
N THR A 4 4.52 21.77 -10.83
CA THR A 4 4.42 20.50 -10.11
C THR A 4 3.01 19.97 -10.25
N SER A 5 2.83 18.66 -10.46
CA SER A 5 1.51 18.00 -10.57
C SER A 5 0.64 18.10 -9.32
N TYR A 6 1.15 18.71 -8.24
CA TYR A 6 0.46 18.84 -6.97
C TYR A 6 0.71 20.20 -6.30
N ILE A 7 -0.18 20.54 -5.37
CA ILE A 7 -0.06 21.66 -4.43
C ILE A 7 -0.52 21.24 -3.03
N VAL A 8 0.12 21.79 -1.99
CA VAL A 8 -0.29 21.57 -0.59
C VAL A 8 -1.01 22.80 -0.06
N LYS A 9 -2.30 22.65 0.29
CA LYS A 9 -3.14 23.73 0.83
C LYS A 9 -3.86 23.30 2.10
N ASP A 10 -4.36 24.28 2.84
CA ASP A 10 -5.21 24.03 4.01
C ASP A 10 -6.56 23.42 3.59
N THR A 11 -7.10 22.61 4.47
CA THR A 11 -8.39 21.93 4.33
C THR A 11 -9.25 22.32 5.54
N PRO A 12 -10.58 22.44 5.39
CA PRO A 12 -11.44 22.88 6.49
C PRO A 12 -11.36 21.98 7.75
N ASN A 13 -11.15 20.67 7.58
CA ASN A 13 -11.30 19.69 8.66
C ASN A 13 -10.15 18.66 8.77
N LYS A 14 -9.13 18.68 7.90
CA LYS A 14 -8.03 17.70 7.89
C LYS A 14 -6.65 18.35 8.00
N GLY A 15 -6.58 19.59 8.49
CA GLY A 15 -5.33 20.35 8.49
C GLY A 15 -4.90 20.69 7.06
N ARG A 16 -3.81 20.12 6.56
CA ARG A 16 -3.30 20.35 5.20
C ARG A 16 -3.40 19.08 4.37
N GLY A 17 -3.63 19.23 3.07
CA GLY A 17 -3.74 18.12 2.13
C GLY A 17 -2.97 18.40 0.84
N MET A 18 -2.69 17.34 0.10
CA MET A 18 -2.08 17.40 -1.24
C MET A 18 -3.17 17.31 -2.30
N PHE A 19 -3.13 18.19 -3.31
CA PHE A 19 -4.15 18.29 -4.35
C PHE A 19 -3.51 18.36 -5.73
N ALA A 20 -4.15 17.74 -6.71
CA ALA A 20 -3.69 17.78 -8.09
C ALA A 20 -3.81 19.21 -8.67
N THR A 21 -2.81 19.66 -9.42
CA THR A 21 -2.79 20.96 -10.14
C THR A 21 -3.14 20.82 -11.62
N ARG A 22 -3.29 19.58 -12.08
CA ARG A 22 -3.74 19.16 -13.40
C ARG A 22 -4.35 17.77 -13.28
N ASP A 23 -4.92 17.26 -14.36
CA ASP A 23 -5.28 15.85 -14.43
C ASP A 23 -4.02 14.96 -14.28
N ILE A 24 -4.12 13.95 -13.42
CA ILE A 24 -3.10 12.91 -13.19
C ILE A 24 -3.70 11.58 -13.62
N LYS A 25 -2.97 10.82 -14.43
CA LYS A 25 -3.44 9.52 -14.93
C LYS A 25 -3.08 8.36 -14.01
N ARG A 26 -3.92 7.32 -14.00
CA ARG A 26 -3.59 6.05 -13.36
C ARG A 26 -2.24 5.52 -13.87
N GLY A 27 -1.38 5.11 -12.95
CA GLY A 27 0.00 4.68 -13.15
C GLY A 27 1.04 5.81 -13.14
N GLU A 28 0.62 7.07 -13.04
CA GLU A 28 1.56 8.19 -13.04
C GLU A 28 2.23 8.37 -11.67
N CYS A 29 3.55 8.56 -11.66
CA CYS A 29 4.29 8.99 -10.47
C CYS A 29 4.02 10.47 -10.19
N VAL A 30 3.36 10.75 -9.06
CA VAL A 30 2.98 12.11 -8.64
C VAL A 30 4.16 12.86 -8.01
N ILE A 31 4.91 12.17 -7.16
CA ILE A 31 6.09 12.70 -6.45
C ILE A 31 7.01 11.56 -6.04
N ALA A 32 8.31 11.82 -6.10
CA ALA A 32 9.35 11.03 -5.45
C ALA A 32 10.14 11.94 -4.50
N GLU A 33 10.07 11.70 -3.18
CA GLU A 33 10.67 12.56 -2.16
C GLU A 33 11.66 11.79 -1.30
N SER A 34 12.87 12.35 -1.12
CA SER A 34 13.83 11.81 -0.15
C SER A 34 13.39 12.15 1.28
N PRO A 35 13.64 11.26 2.27
CA PRO A 35 13.34 11.51 3.67
C PRO A 35 13.85 12.86 4.18
N LEU A 36 13.02 13.54 4.96
CA LEU A 36 13.45 14.70 5.75
C LEU A 36 14.32 14.24 6.91
N VAL A 37 13.91 13.17 7.58
CA VAL A 37 14.60 12.49 8.69
C VAL A 37 14.21 11.01 8.70
N TYR A 38 15.20 10.14 8.89
CA TYR A 38 15.01 8.72 9.18
C TYR A 38 14.74 8.51 10.66
N VAL A 39 13.86 7.58 10.99
CA VAL A 39 13.40 7.32 12.36
C VAL A 39 13.26 5.83 12.62
N SER A 40 13.45 5.41 13.86
CA SER A 40 13.04 4.11 14.35
C SER A 40 11.58 4.19 14.78
N LEU A 41 10.72 3.32 14.25
CA LEU A 41 9.31 3.23 14.65
C LEU A 41 9.14 2.58 16.02
N ASN A 42 10.17 1.88 16.51
CA ASN A 42 10.17 1.17 17.79
C ASN A 42 10.87 1.94 18.92
N SER A 43 11.69 2.96 18.61
CA SER A 43 12.54 3.64 19.61
C SER A 43 12.43 5.16 19.52
N LEU A 44 11.71 5.76 20.48
CA LEU A 44 11.59 7.22 20.56
C LEU A 44 12.90 7.92 20.94
N ALA A 45 13.78 7.27 21.70
CA ALA A 45 15.04 7.86 22.15
C ALA A 45 16.04 8.07 21.00
N GLU A 46 16.07 7.14 20.04
CA GLU A 46 16.92 7.23 18.85
C GLU A 46 16.53 8.40 17.93
N ASN A 47 15.25 8.77 17.95
CA ASN A 47 14.69 9.74 17.02
C ASN A 47 15.05 11.20 17.36
N SER A 48 15.17 11.55 18.64
CA SER A 48 15.45 12.94 19.05
C SER A 48 16.79 13.45 18.49
N ALA A 49 17.83 12.62 18.52
CA ALA A 49 19.14 12.98 17.98
C ALA A 49 19.08 13.22 16.45
N ALA A 50 18.29 12.42 15.73
CA ALA A 50 18.10 12.58 14.28
C ALA A 50 17.39 13.91 13.94
N VAL A 51 16.36 14.28 14.71
CA VAL A 51 15.67 15.58 14.57
C VAL A 51 16.60 16.73 14.93
N GLU A 52 17.39 16.60 15.99
CA GLU A 52 18.37 17.62 16.40
C GLU A 52 19.44 17.89 15.33
N ALA A 53 19.86 16.85 14.62
CA ALA A 53 20.84 16.93 13.54
C ALA A 53 20.31 17.63 12.26
N LEU A 54 19.00 17.86 12.14
CA LEU A 54 18.42 18.54 10.99
C LEU A 54 18.94 19.98 10.84
N SER A 55 19.12 20.39 9.58
CA SER A 55 19.40 21.80 9.26
C SER A 55 18.27 22.71 9.76
N LYS A 56 18.57 23.99 10.02
CA LYS A 56 17.55 25.00 10.42
C LYS A 56 16.35 25.04 9.45
N LYS A 57 16.61 24.88 8.15
CA LYS A 57 15.58 24.82 7.11
C LYS A 57 14.71 23.57 7.26
N ASN A 58 15.31 22.40 7.47
CA ASN A 58 14.57 21.15 7.59
C ASN A 58 13.78 21.08 8.90
N LYS A 59 14.32 21.60 10.01
CA LYS A 59 13.57 21.76 11.27
C LYS A 59 12.30 22.57 11.07
N LYS A 60 12.35 23.67 10.29
CA LYS A 60 11.15 24.45 9.98
C LYS A 60 10.07 23.63 9.27
N TYR A 61 10.46 22.72 8.37
CA TYR A 61 9.49 21.84 7.71
C TYR A 61 8.94 20.77 8.65
N PHE A 62 9.81 20.14 9.43
CA PHE A 62 9.45 19.12 10.41
C PHE A 62 8.46 19.66 11.45
N TYR A 63 8.80 20.79 12.10
CA TYR A 63 7.93 21.42 13.12
C TYR A 63 6.65 22.05 12.55
N ALA A 64 6.49 22.09 11.22
CA ALA A 64 5.25 22.52 10.56
C ALA A 64 4.34 21.34 10.16
N LEU A 65 4.68 20.11 10.56
CA LEU A 65 3.82 18.94 10.41
C LEU A 65 2.82 18.85 11.58
N HIS A 66 1.74 18.10 11.36
CA HIS A 66 0.71 17.93 12.37
C HIS A 66 1.23 17.08 13.53
N ASN A 67 0.84 17.41 14.77
CA ASN A 67 1.12 16.59 15.94
C ASN A 67 -0.21 16.18 16.56
N ALA A 68 -0.65 14.95 16.33
CA ALA A 68 -1.88 14.41 16.89
C ALA A 68 -1.77 14.06 18.38
N PHE A 69 -0.55 14.03 18.93
CA PHE A 69 -0.25 13.58 20.30
C PHE A 69 0.44 14.66 21.13
N ALA A 70 0.14 15.93 20.87
CA ALA A 70 0.78 17.07 21.54
C ALA A 70 0.46 17.15 23.04
N ASP A 71 -0.59 16.48 23.50
CA ASP A 71 -1.04 16.35 24.88
C ASP A 71 -0.41 15.16 25.63
N GLU A 72 0.21 14.21 24.92
CA GLU A 72 0.73 12.96 25.49
C GLU A 72 2.25 12.80 25.32
N LEU A 73 2.80 13.26 24.20
CA LEU A 73 4.19 13.04 23.80
C LEU A 73 4.96 14.35 23.67
N SER A 74 6.30 14.27 23.67
CA SER A 74 7.14 15.40 23.27
C SER A 74 6.79 15.86 21.85
N GLN A 75 7.14 17.11 21.50
CA GLN A 75 6.84 17.66 20.17
C GLN A 75 7.42 16.78 19.05
N ASP A 76 8.68 16.35 19.18
CA ASP A 76 9.35 15.52 18.18
C ASP A 76 8.70 14.14 18.08
N ALA A 77 8.47 13.47 19.21
CA ALA A 77 7.87 12.14 19.25
C ALA A 77 6.43 12.14 18.71
N GLY A 78 5.64 13.15 19.05
CA GLY A 78 4.27 13.28 18.57
C GLY A 78 4.20 13.57 17.07
N ILE A 79 5.07 14.43 16.54
CA ILE A 79 5.19 14.67 15.09
C ILE A 79 5.60 13.37 14.37
N ILE A 80 6.63 12.67 14.86
CA ILE A 80 7.10 11.42 14.24
C ILE A 80 5.99 10.37 14.24
N ARG A 81 5.36 10.14 15.39
CA ARG A 81 4.25 9.18 15.52
C ARG A 81 3.10 9.47 14.56
N THR A 82 2.84 10.75 14.28
CA THR A 82 1.73 11.18 13.41
C THR A 82 2.09 11.08 11.92
N ASN A 83 3.35 11.25 11.54
CA ASN A 83 3.76 11.56 10.15
C ASN A 83 4.76 10.60 9.53
N ALA A 84 5.36 9.70 10.31
CA ALA A 84 6.34 8.76 9.78
C ALA A 84 5.65 7.68 8.94
N LEU A 85 6.20 7.41 7.75
CA LEU A 85 5.83 6.27 6.93
C LEU A 85 6.90 5.18 7.10
N PRO A 86 6.53 3.89 7.13
CA PRO A 86 7.50 2.80 7.18
C PRO A 86 8.31 2.73 5.87
N LEU A 87 9.59 2.34 5.97
CA LEU A 87 10.47 2.13 4.82
C LEU A 87 10.19 0.76 4.17
N GLY A 88 8.96 0.58 3.69
CA GLY A 88 8.47 -0.66 3.11
C GLY A 88 7.72 -1.57 4.10
N PRO A 89 7.14 -2.68 3.60
CA PRO A 89 6.39 -3.63 4.42
C PRO A 89 7.26 -4.22 5.54
N GLU A 90 6.69 -4.40 6.74
CA GLU A 90 7.35 -5.00 7.90
C GLU A 90 8.61 -4.28 8.44
N SER A 91 8.97 -3.11 7.89
CA SER A 91 10.12 -2.35 8.38
C SER A 91 9.86 -1.76 9.77
N SER A 92 10.82 -1.95 10.67
CA SER A 92 10.85 -1.25 11.96
C SER A 92 11.37 0.18 11.85
N ASP A 93 11.87 0.56 10.68
CA ASP A 93 12.37 1.88 10.37
C ASP A 93 11.36 2.64 9.52
N GLY A 94 11.39 3.96 9.65
CA GLY A 94 10.50 4.86 8.95
C GLY A 94 11.20 6.15 8.56
N ALA A 95 10.44 7.01 7.90
CA ALA A 95 10.87 8.35 7.56
C ALA A 95 9.73 9.34 7.65
N VAL A 96 10.08 10.57 8.02
CA VAL A 96 9.19 11.73 7.92
C VAL A 96 9.58 12.52 6.69
N TYR A 97 8.58 13.03 5.97
CA TYR A 97 8.75 13.72 4.70
C TYR A 97 8.19 15.14 4.77
N ARG A 98 8.65 16.04 3.88
CA ARG A 98 8.20 17.43 3.89
C ARG A 98 6.82 17.58 3.23
N VAL A 99 6.59 16.87 2.13
CA VAL A 99 5.34 16.91 1.35
C VAL A 99 4.55 15.62 1.56
N ILE A 100 5.17 14.46 1.43
CA ILE A 100 4.45 13.16 1.47
C ILE A 100 3.73 12.95 2.81
N SER A 101 4.32 13.36 3.94
CA SER A 101 3.67 13.33 5.25
C SER A 101 2.44 14.25 5.39
N ARG A 102 2.07 15.01 4.35
CA ARG A 102 0.86 15.86 4.32
C ARG A 102 -0.27 15.27 3.48
N ILE A 103 -0.07 14.10 2.89
CA ILE A 103 -1.10 13.42 2.10
C ILE A 103 -2.10 12.82 3.07
N ASN A 104 -3.38 13.18 2.93
CA ASN A 104 -4.44 12.73 3.83
C ASN A 104 -4.87 11.28 3.56
N HIS A 105 -5.55 10.71 4.56
CA HIS A 105 -6.13 9.38 4.50
C HIS A 105 -7.45 9.32 3.73
N SER A 106 -7.66 8.22 3.00
CA SER A 106 -8.97 7.67 2.63
C SER A 106 -8.95 6.14 2.69
N CYS A 107 -10.05 5.51 3.12
CA CYS A 107 -10.19 4.05 2.99
C CYS A 107 -10.49 3.61 1.55
N ALA A 108 -10.85 4.54 0.67
CA ALA A 108 -10.82 4.38 -0.78
C ALA A 108 -9.77 5.36 -1.34
N PRO A 109 -8.48 5.01 -1.29
CA PRO A 109 -7.43 5.89 -1.79
C PRO A 109 -7.50 6.03 -3.32
N ASN A 110 -6.79 7.04 -3.82
CA ASN A 110 -6.54 7.25 -5.25
C ASN A 110 -5.04 7.31 -5.57
N ALA A 111 -4.17 7.24 -4.55
CA ALA A 111 -2.73 7.08 -4.69
C ALA A 111 -2.20 6.01 -3.73
N ASN A 112 -1.11 5.35 -4.12
CA ASN A 112 -0.37 4.38 -3.31
C ASN A 112 1.04 4.91 -3.01
N GLN A 113 1.54 4.60 -1.83
CA GLN A 113 2.92 4.89 -1.43
C GLN A 113 3.82 3.67 -1.60
N LYS A 114 5.06 3.90 -2.04
CA LYS A 114 6.07 2.86 -2.24
C LYS A 114 7.45 3.40 -1.88
N TRP A 115 8.04 2.81 -0.85
CA TRP A 115 9.46 2.98 -0.55
C TRP A 115 10.32 2.24 -1.58
N ASN A 116 11.37 2.88 -2.05
CA ASN A 116 12.33 2.32 -3.01
C ASN A 116 13.75 2.38 -2.43
N ASP A 117 14.28 1.20 -2.08
CA ASP A 117 15.60 1.06 -1.45
C ASP A 117 16.76 1.51 -2.35
N ARG A 118 16.64 1.33 -3.66
CA ARG A 118 17.68 1.72 -4.64
C ARG A 118 17.90 3.23 -4.67
N THR A 119 16.81 3.98 -4.66
CA THR A 119 16.84 5.45 -4.77
C THR A 119 16.74 6.16 -3.43
N ASN A 120 16.44 5.44 -2.34
CA ASN A 120 16.22 5.97 -0.99
C ASN A 120 15.16 7.09 -0.99
N LYS A 121 14.02 6.82 -1.63
CA LYS A 121 12.91 7.75 -1.79
C LYS A 121 11.57 7.03 -1.61
N GLU A 122 10.61 7.82 -1.15
CA GLU A 122 9.21 7.44 -1.16
C GLU A 122 8.56 7.96 -2.44
N TYR A 123 7.87 7.07 -3.14
CA TYR A 123 7.12 7.35 -4.36
C TYR A 123 5.63 7.35 -4.05
N ILE A 124 4.90 8.25 -4.70
CA ILE A 124 3.44 8.26 -4.69
C ILE A 124 2.96 8.04 -6.12
N TYR A 125 2.32 6.90 -6.37
CA TYR A 125 1.73 6.56 -7.66
C TYR A 125 0.24 6.78 -7.64
N ALA A 126 -0.30 7.44 -8.66
CA ALA A 126 -1.74 7.54 -8.85
C ALA A 126 -2.28 6.19 -9.29
N ILE A 127 -3.20 5.63 -8.51
CA ILE A 127 -3.76 4.31 -8.76
C ILE A 127 -5.18 4.38 -9.36
N LYS A 128 -5.74 5.59 -9.41
CA LYS A 128 -6.91 6.01 -10.18
C LYS A 128 -6.58 7.30 -10.94
N ASP A 129 -7.35 7.62 -11.97
CA ASP A 129 -7.31 8.98 -12.54
C ASP A 129 -7.73 9.99 -11.46
N ILE A 130 -6.94 11.06 -11.31
CA ILE A 130 -7.20 12.15 -10.35
C ILE A 130 -7.41 13.43 -11.16
N PRO A 131 -8.62 14.00 -11.18
CA PRO A 131 -8.87 15.25 -11.90
C PRO A 131 -8.16 16.43 -11.24
N GLU A 132 -7.89 17.48 -12.02
CA GLU A 132 -7.40 18.76 -11.48
C GLU A 132 -8.23 19.21 -10.28
N GLY A 133 -7.55 19.65 -9.21
CA GLY A 133 -8.17 20.08 -7.97
C GLY A 133 -8.61 18.95 -7.04
N GLY A 134 -8.57 17.68 -7.48
CA GLY A 134 -8.83 16.51 -6.66
C GLY A 134 -7.79 16.34 -5.53
N GLU A 135 -8.25 15.91 -4.35
CA GLU A 135 -7.33 15.57 -3.24
C GLU A 135 -6.61 14.26 -3.55
N ILE A 136 -5.29 14.24 -3.39
CA ILE A 136 -4.47 13.04 -3.50
C ILE A 136 -4.47 12.38 -2.13
N LEU A 137 -4.89 11.11 -2.07
CA LEU A 137 -5.25 10.39 -0.86
C LEU A 137 -4.61 9.00 -0.87
N ILE A 138 -3.91 8.67 0.22
CA ILE A 138 -3.35 7.34 0.48
C ILE A 138 -4.12 6.64 1.61
N THR A 139 -3.87 5.35 1.83
CA THR A 139 -4.39 4.66 3.02
C THR A 139 -3.36 4.65 4.15
N TYR A 140 -3.81 4.86 5.39
CA TYR A 140 -2.99 4.77 6.60
C TYR A 140 -3.22 3.43 7.33
N THR A 141 -4.18 2.66 6.85
CA THR A 141 -4.58 1.36 7.39
C THR A 141 -4.40 0.30 6.33
N SER A 142 -4.49 -0.98 6.72
CA SER A 142 -4.60 -2.07 5.76
C SER A 142 -5.80 -1.84 4.81
N PRO A 143 -5.67 -2.17 3.51
CA PRO A 143 -6.76 -2.11 2.55
C PRO A 143 -7.83 -3.20 2.77
N VAL A 144 -7.54 -4.24 3.57
CA VAL A 144 -8.47 -5.34 3.86
C VAL A 144 -8.68 -5.39 5.37
N MET A 145 -9.61 -4.58 5.86
CA MET A 145 -9.89 -4.44 7.28
C MET A 145 -11.32 -3.94 7.47
N THR A 146 -12.06 -4.43 8.46
CA THR A 146 -13.44 -4.00 8.70
C THR A 146 -13.52 -2.52 9.10
N ARG A 147 -14.66 -1.87 8.88
CA ARG A 147 -14.88 -0.46 9.25
C ARG A 147 -14.57 -0.22 10.72
N ALA A 148 -15.04 -1.10 11.60
CA ALA A 148 -14.80 -0.97 13.04
C ALA A 148 -13.30 -0.96 13.38
N HIS A 149 -12.52 -1.87 12.79
CA HIS A 149 -11.08 -1.92 12.99
C HIS A 149 -10.37 -0.71 12.37
N ARG A 150 -10.73 -0.28 11.14
CA ARG A 150 -10.15 0.92 10.52
C ARG A 150 -10.39 2.16 11.38
N GLN A 151 -11.61 2.36 11.88
CA GLN A 151 -11.93 3.51 12.75
C GLN A 151 -11.16 3.46 14.07
N LYS A 152 -11.02 2.27 14.67
CA LYS A 152 -10.23 2.08 15.88
C LYS A 152 -8.76 2.45 15.63
N ASP A 153 -8.15 1.89 14.59
CA ASP A 153 -6.75 2.15 14.20
C ASP A 153 -6.50 3.64 13.95
N LEU A 154 -7.38 4.28 13.19
CA LEU A 154 -7.28 5.71 12.89
C LEU A 154 -7.43 6.57 14.14
N GLN A 155 -8.32 6.19 15.06
CA GLN A 155 -8.49 6.91 16.31
C GLN A 155 -7.29 6.73 17.25
N GLU A 156 -6.71 5.54 17.33
CA GLU A 156 -5.57 5.22 18.21
C GLU A 156 -4.24 5.78 17.67
N LYS A 157 -4.03 5.73 16.35
CA LYS A 157 -2.77 6.09 15.69
C LYS A 157 -2.75 7.52 15.17
N PHE A 158 -3.91 8.10 14.82
CA PHE A 158 -3.98 9.41 14.16
C PHE A 158 -5.03 10.36 14.76
N ARG A 159 -5.76 9.93 15.79
CA ARG A 159 -6.73 10.74 16.56
C ARG A 159 -7.84 11.39 15.72
N PHE A 160 -8.29 10.73 14.64
CA PHE A 160 -9.42 11.21 13.84
C PHE A 160 -10.41 10.10 13.46
N THR A 161 -11.65 10.50 13.15
CA THR A 161 -12.69 9.62 12.61
C THR A 161 -12.76 9.76 11.09
N CYS A 162 -12.61 8.66 10.35
CA CYS A 162 -12.74 8.68 8.90
C CYS A 162 -14.21 8.80 8.48
N ARG A 163 -14.48 9.66 7.48
CA ARG A 163 -15.82 9.89 6.91
C ARG A 163 -15.83 9.73 5.38
N CYS A 164 -14.91 8.95 4.83
CA CYS A 164 -14.92 8.63 3.40
C CYS A 164 -16.10 7.72 3.03
N GLU A 165 -16.35 7.54 1.73
CA GLU A 165 -17.45 6.75 1.18
C GLU A 165 -17.51 5.29 1.70
N VAL A 166 -16.35 4.69 2.00
CA VAL A 166 -16.26 3.31 2.54
C VAL A 166 -16.58 3.25 4.05
N CYS A 167 -16.43 4.39 4.75
CA CYS A 167 -16.76 4.52 6.17
C CYS A 167 -18.17 5.07 6.40
N ASP A 168 -18.90 5.39 5.34
CA ASP A 168 -20.32 5.67 5.43
C ASP A 168 -21.07 4.42 5.91
N VAL A 169 -22.07 4.59 6.76
CA VAL A 169 -22.68 3.49 7.51
C VAL A 169 -23.45 2.56 6.57
N GLU A 170 -24.13 3.12 5.58
CA GLU A 170 -24.95 2.37 4.62
C GLU A 170 -24.13 1.46 3.69
N SER A 171 -22.88 1.83 3.37
CA SER A 171 -21.98 1.08 2.47
C SER A 171 -21.09 0.06 3.19
N SER A 172 -21.02 0.11 4.52
CA SER A 172 -19.99 -0.61 5.27
C SER A 172 -20.25 -2.10 5.47
N GLU A 173 -21.51 -2.56 5.45
CA GLU A 173 -21.80 -3.98 5.70
C GLU A 173 -21.35 -4.87 4.54
N GLU A 174 -21.58 -4.46 3.29
CA GLU A 174 -21.13 -5.22 2.12
C GLU A 174 -19.60 -5.29 2.07
N TYR A 175 -18.93 -4.17 2.35
CA TYR A 175 -17.48 -4.10 2.45
C TYR A 175 -16.96 -5.04 3.55
N ASP A 176 -17.53 -4.96 4.76
CA ASP A 176 -17.09 -5.77 5.90
C ASP A 176 -17.38 -7.26 5.68
N ALA A 177 -18.48 -7.60 5.00
CA ALA A 177 -18.78 -8.98 4.60
C ALA A 177 -17.74 -9.52 3.60
N ALA A 178 -17.34 -8.71 2.62
CA ALA A 178 -16.28 -9.07 1.69
C ALA A 178 -14.94 -9.27 2.40
N VAL A 179 -14.55 -8.36 3.31
CA VAL A 179 -13.33 -8.49 4.12
C VAL A 179 -13.34 -9.80 4.92
N ARG A 180 -14.42 -10.09 5.65
CA ARG A 180 -14.52 -11.34 6.43
C ARG A 180 -14.39 -12.58 5.55
N ARG A 181 -14.91 -12.53 4.32
CA ARG A 181 -14.81 -13.65 3.39
C ARG A 181 -13.42 -13.76 2.79
N ILE A 182 -12.74 -12.65 2.52
CA ILE A 182 -11.34 -12.63 2.08
C ILE A 182 -10.45 -13.29 3.14
N ASP A 183 -10.58 -12.90 4.41
CA ASP A 183 -9.80 -13.47 5.52
C ASP A 183 -9.99 -14.98 5.60
N GLN A 184 -11.25 -15.45 5.57
CA GLN A 184 -11.56 -16.88 5.56
C GLN A 184 -10.94 -17.63 4.37
N CYS A 185 -11.03 -17.07 3.16
CA CYS A 185 -10.46 -17.69 1.97
C CYS A 185 -8.93 -17.75 2.08
N SER A 186 -8.30 -16.68 2.55
CA SER A 186 -6.85 -16.57 2.72
C SER A 186 -6.32 -17.64 3.68
N GLU A 187 -7.00 -17.84 4.82
CA GLU A 187 -6.66 -18.89 5.79
C GLU A 187 -6.81 -20.31 5.25
N LEU A 188 -7.64 -20.51 4.22
CA LEU A 188 -7.93 -21.83 3.64
C LEU A 188 -7.00 -22.22 2.47
N ILE A 189 -6.27 -21.28 1.88
CA ILE A 189 -5.35 -21.55 0.75
C ILE A 189 -4.26 -22.55 1.16
N GLN A 190 -3.46 -22.22 2.18
CA GLN A 190 -2.34 -23.07 2.60
C GLN A 190 -2.76 -24.47 3.09
N PRO A 191 -3.88 -24.64 3.82
CA PRO A 191 -4.45 -25.95 4.09
C PRO A 191 -4.86 -26.75 2.84
N CYS A 192 -5.28 -26.11 1.75
CA CYS A 192 -5.57 -26.80 0.49
C CYS A 192 -4.29 -27.29 -0.19
N ILE A 193 -3.25 -26.44 -0.23
CA ILE A 193 -1.93 -26.81 -0.77
C ILE A 193 -1.32 -27.98 0.00
N SER A 194 -1.38 -27.93 1.34
CA SER A 194 -0.88 -29.00 2.22
C SER A 194 -1.59 -30.34 1.99
N ARG A 195 -2.87 -30.31 1.58
CA ARG A 195 -3.67 -31.50 1.25
C ARG A 195 -3.59 -31.90 -0.23
N ARG A 196 -2.73 -31.25 -1.02
CA ARG A 196 -2.60 -31.44 -2.48
C ARG A 196 -3.90 -31.19 -3.25
N ASP A 197 -4.65 -30.16 -2.86
CA ASP A 197 -5.85 -29.68 -3.55
C ASP A 197 -5.63 -28.26 -4.13
N PRO A 198 -4.78 -28.12 -5.16
CA PRO A 198 -4.44 -26.81 -5.73
C PRO A 198 -5.62 -26.17 -6.48
N ARG A 199 -6.59 -26.95 -6.97
CA ARG A 199 -7.78 -26.43 -7.63
C ARG A 199 -8.61 -25.61 -6.65
N LYS A 200 -8.85 -26.15 -5.46
CA LYS A 200 -9.57 -25.43 -4.41
C LYS A 200 -8.81 -24.21 -3.90
N ALA A 201 -7.48 -24.30 -3.80
CA ALA A 201 -6.63 -23.17 -3.45
C ALA A 201 -6.78 -22.01 -4.46
N ILE A 202 -6.67 -22.30 -5.77
CA ILE A 202 -6.88 -21.31 -6.84
C ILE A 202 -8.32 -20.77 -6.83
N GLY A 203 -9.32 -21.62 -6.55
CA GLY A 203 -10.71 -21.18 -6.38
C GLY A 203 -10.86 -20.11 -5.29
N TYR A 204 -10.21 -20.28 -4.14
CA TYR A 204 -10.18 -19.26 -3.09
C TYR A 204 -9.45 -18.00 -3.50
N VAL A 205 -8.31 -18.11 -4.20
CA VAL A 205 -7.61 -16.92 -4.73
C VAL A 205 -8.51 -16.13 -5.69
N ARG A 206 -9.21 -16.80 -6.61
CA ARG A 206 -10.14 -16.15 -7.55
C ARG A 206 -11.32 -15.50 -6.83
N GLU A 207 -11.85 -16.16 -5.80
CA GLU A 207 -12.91 -15.59 -4.96
C GLU A 207 -12.43 -14.31 -4.26
N ILE A 208 -11.23 -14.33 -3.68
CA ILE A 208 -10.61 -13.15 -3.06
C ILE A 208 -10.47 -12.02 -4.08
N LEU A 209 -9.89 -12.28 -5.25
CA LEU A 209 -9.71 -11.25 -6.29
C LEU A 209 -11.04 -10.62 -6.71
N ALA A 210 -12.10 -11.43 -6.87
CA ALA A 210 -13.43 -10.95 -7.19
C ALA A 210 -14.06 -10.12 -6.05
N LEU A 211 -13.77 -10.45 -4.79
CA LEU A 211 -14.20 -9.66 -3.64
C LEU A 211 -13.43 -8.33 -3.56
N LEU A 212 -12.12 -8.34 -3.80
CA LEU A 212 -11.30 -7.14 -3.86
C LEU A 212 -11.80 -6.18 -4.94
N ASP A 213 -12.17 -6.68 -6.13
CA ASP A 213 -12.80 -5.87 -7.18
C ASP A 213 -14.06 -5.16 -6.72
N LYS A 214 -14.91 -5.83 -5.93
CA LYS A 214 -16.13 -5.23 -5.38
C LYS A 214 -15.85 -4.13 -4.37
N ILE A 215 -14.73 -4.23 -3.63
CA ILE A 215 -14.39 -3.28 -2.56
C ILE A 215 -13.31 -2.26 -2.95
N GLY A 216 -13.13 -2.03 -4.24
CA GLY A 216 -12.31 -0.93 -4.78
C GLY A 216 -11.10 -1.35 -5.60
N GLY A 217 -10.83 -2.66 -5.73
CA GLY A 217 -9.81 -3.24 -6.60
C GLY A 217 -8.39 -3.22 -6.05
N TRP A 218 -8.19 -2.82 -4.79
CA TRP A 218 -6.89 -2.69 -4.13
C TRP A 218 -6.39 -4.01 -3.53
N GLY A 219 -5.08 -4.12 -3.30
CA GLY A 219 -4.50 -5.21 -2.50
C GLY A 219 -4.47 -6.58 -3.20
N LYS A 220 -4.48 -6.60 -4.54
CA LYS A 220 -4.50 -7.84 -5.33
C LYS A 220 -3.12 -8.48 -5.49
N ILE A 221 -2.05 -7.68 -5.42
CA ILE A 221 -0.66 -8.11 -5.61
C ILE A 221 -0.30 -9.40 -4.85
N PRO A 222 -0.57 -9.53 -3.54
CA PRO A 222 -0.25 -10.76 -2.79
C PRO A 222 -0.95 -12.00 -3.34
N TYR A 223 -2.16 -11.84 -3.89
CA TYR A 223 -2.95 -12.96 -4.41
C TYR A 223 -2.58 -13.34 -5.85
N TYR A 224 -2.05 -12.39 -6.63
CA TYR A 224 -1.39 -12.74 -7.90
C TYR A 224 -0.11 -13.54 -7.66
N ASP A 225 0.68 -13.16 -6.65
CA ASP A 225 1.86 -13.91 -6.24
C ASP A 225 1.49 -15.33 -5.76
N GLU A 226 0.51 -15.45 -4.87
CA GLU A 226 0.02 -16.74 -4.39
C GLU A 226 -0.44 -17.64 -5.55
N ALA A 227 -1.23 -17.11 -6.49
CA ALA A 227 -1.68 -17.87 -7.66
C ALA A 227 -0.54 -18.27 -8.61
N PHE A 228 0.42 -17.37 -8.85
CA PHE A 228 1.63 -17.68 -9.60
C PHE A 228 2.38 -18.85 -8.98
N GLN A 229 2.68 -18.77 -7.68
CA GLN A 229 3.43 -19.79 -6.96
C GLN A 229 2.71 -21.15 -7.02
N ILE A 230 1.40 -21.19 -6.81
CA ILE A 230 0.61 -22.43 -6.91
C ILE A 230 0.69 -23.02 -8.33
N CYS A 231 0.44 -22.21 -9.36
CA CYS A 231 0.48 -22.69 -10.75
C CYS A 231 1.88 -23.20 -11.14
N ALA A 232 2.95 -22.48 -10.76
CA ALA A 232 4.32 -22.88 -11.04
C ALA A 232 4.72 -24.18 -10.34
N GLN A 233 4.34 -24.36 -9.06
CA GLN A 233 4.59 -25.60 -8.31
C GLN A 233 3.93 -26.82 -8.97
N TYR A 234 2.73 -26.65 -9.53
CA TYR A 234 1.95 -27.69 -10.20
C TYR A 234 2.15 -27.74 -11.72
N SER A 235 3.28 -27.24 -12.22
CA SER A 235 3.68 -27.27 -13.63
C SER A 235 2.67 -26.68 -14.62
N ASP A 236 1.68 -25.91 -14.16
CA ASP A 236 0.75 -25.19 -15.01
C ASP A 236 1.37 -23.85 -15.42
N TYR A 237 2.44 -23.94 -16.19
CA TYR A 237 3.25 -22.78 -16.58
C TYR A 237 2.48 -21.80 -17.46
N MET A 238 1.42 -22.25 -18.15
CA MET A 238 0.56 -21.36 -18.91
C MET A 238 -0.20 -20.43 -17.97
N GLN A 239 -0.81 -20.96 -16.91
CA GLN A 239 -1.52 -20.15 -15.92
C GLN A 239 -0.55 -19.35 -15.05
N ALA A 240 0.60 -19.93 -14.67
CA ALA A 240 1.65 -19.21 -13.94
C ALA A 240 2.08 -17.94 -14.69
N LYS A 241 2.33 -18.05 -16.01
CA LYS A 241 2.65 -16.87 -16.83
C LYS A 241 1.57 -15.78 -16.75
N LYS A 242 0.29 -16.15 -16.84
CA LYS A 242 -0.82 -15.17 -16.79
C LYS A 242 -0.84 -14.42 -15.45
N TRP A 243 -0.60 -15.11 -14.34
CA TRP A 243 -0.51 -14.48 -13.02
C TRP A 243 0.72 -13.58 -12.89
N ALA A 244 1.86 -13.99 -13.44
CA ALA A 244 3.05 -13.14 -13.49
C ALA A 244 2.83 -11.88 -14.34
N ASP A 245 2.12 -11.98 -15.47
CA ASP A 245 1.76 -10.83 -16.30
C ASP A 245 0.86 -9.83 -15.55
N LEU A 246 -0.12 -10.33 -14.77
CA LEU A 246 -0.98 -9.50 -13.93
C LEU A 246 -0.21 -8.81 -12.79
N MET A 247 0.76 -9.51 -12.20
CA MET A 247 1.68 -8.93 -11.21
C MET A 247 2.44 -7.74 -11.80
N LEU A 248 3.04 -7.92 -12.99
CA LEU A 248 3.79 -6.85 -13.68
C LEU A 248 2.91 -5.64 -14.02
N GLU A 249 1.66 -5.87 -14.46
CA GLU A 249 0.71 -4.78 -14.71
C GLU A 249 0.38 -4.01 -13.43
N SER A 250 0.12 -4.71 -12.32
CA SER A 250 -0.14 -4.06 -11.03
C SER A 250 1.07 -3.27 -10.53
N TYR A 251 2.29 -3.84 -10.59
CA TYR A 251 3.50 -3.13 -10.17
C TYR A 251 3.75 -1.86 -10.97
N ARG A 252 3.62 -1.91 -12.31
CA ARG A 252 3.73 -0.71 -13.16
C ARG A 252 2.82 0.44 -12.73
N ILE A 253 1.65 0.11 -12.21
CA ILE A 253 0.62 1.08 -11.83
C ILE A 253 0.77 1.54 -10.38
N GLU A 254 1.10 0.63 -9.48
CA GLU A 254 1.01 0.84 -8.03
C GLU A 254 2.37 1.10 -7.37
N GLU A 255 3.48 0.64 -7.95
CA GLU A 255 4.82 0.63 -7.34
C GLU A 255 5.97 1.11 -8.26
N GLY A 256 5.76 1.11 -9.59
CA GLY A 256 6.77 1.41 -10.61
C GLY A 256 7.54 0.17 -11.10
N GLU A 257 8.40 0.37 -12.10
CA GLU A 257 9.20 -0.70 -12.72
C GLU A 257 10.60 -0.87 -12.11
N ASP A 258 11.10 0.14 -11.39
CA ASP A 258 12.42 0.09 -10.74
C ASP A 258 12.33 -0.55 -9.35
N ASP A 259 11.95 -1.83 -9.33
CA ASP A 259 11.76 -2.63 -8.12
C ASP A 259 12.29 -4.06 -8.33
N GLU A 260 12.92 -4.65 -7.32
CA GLU A 260 13.49 -6.01 -7.41
C GLU A 260 12.42 -7.07 -7.68
N VAL A 261 11.24 -6.94 -7.07
CA VAL A 261 10.13 -7.88 -7.28
C VAL A 261 9.61 -7.76 -8.71
N TYR A 262 9.58 -6.55 -9.28
CA TYR A 262 9.20 -6.37 -10.68
C TYR A 262 10.18 -7.08 -11.64
N GLU A 263 11.50 -7.00 -11.38
CA GLU A 263 12.52 -7.69 -12.17
C GLU A 263 12.41 -9.22 -12.07
N GLU A 264 12.16 -9.76 -10.86
CA GLU A 264 11.90 -11.19 -10.65
C GLU A 264 10.68 -11.65 -11.45
N TYR A 265 9.57 -10.92 -11.34
CA TYR A 265 8.34 -11.25 -12.04
C TYR A 265 8.46 -11.09 -13.56
N LEU A 266 9.35 -10.23 -14.04
CA LEU A 266 9.67 -10.11 -15.46
C LEU A 266 10.35 -11.39 -15.95
N ALA A 267 11.31 -11.92 -15.18
CA ALA A 267 11.94 -13.21 -15.47
C ALA A 267 10.92 -14.37 -15.41
N TYR A 268 10.05 -14.40 -14.39
CA TYR A 268 9.00 -15.41 -14.25
C TYR A 268 7.96 -15.36 -15.38
N SER A 269 7.56 -14.18 -15.85
CA SER A 269 6.67 -14.04 -17.00
C SER A 269 7.30 -14.59 -18.29
N GLN A 270 8.60 -14.38 -18.49
CA GLN A 270 9.33 -14.91 -19.65
C GLN A 270 9.53 -16.42 -19.56
N ASN A 271 9.82 -16.93 -18.37
CA ASN A 271 10.04 -18.35 -18.12
C ASN A 271 9.56 -18.75 -16.72
N PRO A 272 8.30 -19.18 -16.55
CA PRO A 272 7.78 -19.57 -15.23
C PRO A 272 8.53 -20.74 -14.58
N ARG A 273 9.36 -21.46 -15.34
CA ARG A 273 10.22 -22.54 -14.83
C ARG A 273 11.46 -22.03 -14.09
N SER A 274 11.79 -20.75 -14.18
CA SER A 274 12.90 -20.16 -13.41
C SER A 274 12.56 -19.97 -11.94
N PHE A 275 11.28 -20.10 -11.55
CA PHE A 275 10.88 -20.11 -10.16
C PHE A 275 11.47 -21.33 -9.44
N GLU A 276 12.09 -21.11 -8.27
CA GLU A 276 12.83 -22.16 -7.53
C GLU A 276 11.99 -23.41 -7.26
N ARG A 277 10.69 -23.23 -6.97
CA ARG A 277 9.76 -24.32 -6.67
C ARG A 277 8.97 -24.81 -7.89
N ALA A 278 9.37 -24.45 -9.10
CA ALA A 278 8.68 -24.89 -10.31
C ALA A 278 8.65 -26.42 -10.44
N GLY A 279 7.45 -26.98 -10.65
CA GLY A 279 7.24 -28.39 -10.96
C GLY A 279 7.41 -29.39 -9.82
N ILE A 280 7.66 -28.94 -8.59
CA ILE A 280 7.89 -29.84 -7.44
C ILE A 280 6.67 -30.71 -7.08
N ALA A 281 5.46 -30.33 -7.52
CA ALA A 281 4.21 -31.00 -7.17
C ALA A 281 3.58 -31.82 -8.31
N GLY A 282 4.25 -31.95 -9.46
CA GLY A 282 3.71 -32.60 -10.67
C GLY A 282 2.84 -31.66 -11.50
N TYR A 283 2.04 -32.20 -12.42
CA TYR A 283 1.15 -31.40 -13.28
C TYR A 283 -0.32 -31.49 -12.83
N VAL A 284 -0.97 -30.34 -12.68
CA VAL A 284 -2.43 -30.22 -12.55
C VAL A 284 -2.90 -29.05 -13.42
N ASN A 285 -3.93 -29.26 -14.25
CA ASN A 285 -4.58 -28.16 -14.97
C ASN A 285 -5.41 -27.30 -13.99
N LEU A 286 -5.09 -26.02 -13.88
CA LEU A 286 -5.71 -25.02 -12.99
C LEU A 286 -6.46 -23.91 -13.76
N ASP A 287 -6.67 -24.12 -15.07
CA ASP A 287 -7.55 -23.27 -15.85
C ASP A 287 -9.02 -23.49 -15.44
N GLY A 288 -9.78 -22.40 -15.30
CA GLY A 288 -11.21 -22.43 -14.94
C GLY A 288 -11.59 -23.00 -13.55
N ALA A 289 -10.61 -23.45 -12.74
CA ALA A 289 -10.78 -23.87 -11.33
C ALA A 289 -11.47 -22.87 -10.39
#